data_AF-A0A0F9AU91-F1
#
_entry.id   AF-A0A0F9AU91-F1
#
_cell.length_a   1.000
_cell.length_b   1.000
_cell.length_c   1.000
_cell.angle_alpha   90.00
_cell.angle_beta   90.00
_cell.angle_gamma   90.00
#
_symmetry.space_group_name_H-M   'P 1'
#
loop_
_entity.id
_entity.type
_entity.pdbx_description
1 polymer ?
#
loop_
_entity_poly.entity_id
_entity_poly.type
_entity_poly.pdbx_seq_one_letter_code
_entity_poly.pdbx_strand_id
1 'polypeptide(L)'
;MDKQKGDIIEESSIEFTINELWLLNSFVRHDEDAINKKRWPVVSTELNEQIALAIVACEDSGLEGYTLLLTKGDLLLIDYHIRCDTKTPEGAKGKEILLKIYRARRDMLLGPLADDTEE
;
A
#
# COMPACT_ATOMS: atom_id res chain seq x y z
N MET A 1 -13.09 19.58 -29.02
CA MET A 1 -11.87 19.19 -28.27
C MET A 1 -12.37 18.63 -26.95
N ASP A 2 -12.76 17.36 -26.98
CA ASP A 2 -13.26 16.65 -25.81
C ASP A 2 -12.09 16.42 -24.86
N LYS A 3 -12.16 17.06 -23.69
CA LYS A 3 -11.36 16.67 -22.54
C LYS A 3 -11.84 15.27 -22.16
N GLN A 4 -11.13 14.23 -22.58
CA GLN A 4 -11.19 12.95 -21.89
C GLN A 4 -10.83 13.24 -20.43
N LYS A 5 -11.86 13.25 -19.59
CA LYS A 5 -11.72 13.23 -18.14
C LYS A 5 -11.09 11.87 -17.85
N GLY A 6 -9.76 11.80 -17.83
CA GLY A 6 -9.04 10.59 -17.45
C GLY A 6 -9.65 10.09 -16.15
N ASP A 7 -10.08 8.84 -16.13
CA ASP A 7 -10.70 8.25 -14.95
C ASP A 7 -9.74 8.47 -13.78
N ILE A 8 -10.24 9.16 -12.76
CA ILE A 8 -9.48 9.35 -11.53
C ILE A 8 -9.40 7.96 -10.92
N ILE A 9 -8.21 7.36 -10.94
CA ILE A 9 -7.97 6.09 -10.26
C ILE A 9 -8.00 6.40 -8.76
N GLU A 10 -9.08 6.03 -8.09
CA GLU A 10 -9.28 6.29 -6.66
C GLU A 10 -8.54 5.27 -5.79
N GLU A 11 -8.30 4.06 -6.34
CA GLU A 11 -7.71 2.92 -5.66
C GLU A 11 -6.68 2.21 -6.54
N SER A 12 -5.62 1.69 -5.93
CA SER A 12 -4.56 0.93 -6.61
C SER A 12 -4.37 -0.43 -5.95
N SER A 13 -4.38 -1.47 -6.78
CA SER A 13 -4.12 -2.83 -6.38
C SER A 13 -2.61 -3.05 -6.27
N ILE A 14 -2.12 -3.38 -5.07
CA ILE A 14 -0.69 -3.61 -4.80
C ILE A 14 -0.50 -4.94 -4.09
N GLU A 15 0.32 -5.81 -4.69
CA GLU A 15 0.74 -7.06 -4.07
C GLU A 15 1.85 -6.82 -3.05
N PHE A 16 1.70 -7.43 -1.87
CA PHE A 16 2.70 -7.48 -0.81
C PHE A 16 3.01 -8.92 -0.46
N THR A 17 4.29 -9.25 -0.32
CA THR A 17 4.73 -10.52 0.27
C THR A 17 4.35 -10.58 1.74
N ILE A 18 4.26 -11.78 2.31
CA ILE A 18 3.98 -11.97 3.74
C ILE A 18 4.94 -11.19 4.65
N ASN A 19 6.23 -11.14 4.27
CA ASN A 19 7.24 -10.37 5.01
C ASN A 19 6.96 -8.86 4.93
N GLU A 20 6.55 -8.36 3.76
CA GLU A 20 6.17 -6.95 3.62
C GLU A 20 4.90 -6.63 4.42
N LEU A 21 3.92 -7.54 4.49
CA LEU A 21 2.72 -7.38 5.31
C LEU A 21 3.07 -7.28 6.80
N TRP A 22 3.97 -8.13 7.30
CA TRP A 22 4.49 -8.04 8.67
C TRP A 22 5.23 -6.72 8.95
N LEU A 23 5.99 -6.24 7.96
CA LEU A 23 6.61 -4.93 8.04
C LEU A 23 5.53 -3.83 8.12
N LEU A 24 4.53 -3.83 7.25
CA LEU A 24 3.44 -2.85 7.29
C LEU A 24 2.69 -2.87 8.62
N ASN A 25 2.39 -4.05 9.17
CA ASN A 25 1.73 -4.21 10.47
C ASN A 25 2.51 -3.56 11.63
N SER A 26 3.85 -3.49 11.54
CA SER A 26 4.68 -2.85 12.56
C SER A 26 4.53 -1.33 12.61
N PHE A 27 4.05 -0.72 11.52
CA PHE A 27 4.00 0.72 11.31
C PHE A 27 2.57 1.27 11.20
N VAL A 28 1.66 0.54 10.57
CA VAL A 28 0.25 0.92 10.46
C VAL A 28 -0.47 0.51 11.74
N ARG A 29 -0.77 1.47 12.61
CA ARG A 29 -1.39 1.23 13.92
C ARG A 29 -2.87 1.63 13.96
N HIS A 30 -3.61 0.95 14.83
CA HIS A 30 -5.01 1.21 15.20
C HIS A 30 -5.14 2.35 16.24
N ASP A 31 -4.46 3.48 16.09
CA ASP A 31 -4.74 4.59 17.03
C ASP A 31 -6.02 5.32 16.61
N GLU A 32 -6.80 5.84 17.56
CA GLU A 32 -8.15 6.37 17.32
C GLU A 32 -8.17 7.39 16.17
N ASP A 33 -8.67 6.95 15.00
CA ASP A 33 -8.83 7.76 13.79
C ASP A 33 -9.55 9.10 14.07
N ALA A 34 -10.37 9.13 15.12
CA ALA A 34 -11.13 10.27 15.61
C ALA A 34 -10.28 11.51 16.00
N ILE A 35 -8.99 11.36 16.34
CA ILE A 35 -8.13 12.47 16.77
C ILE A 35 -7.42 13.15 15.57
N ASN A 36 -7.41 12.52 14.40
CA ASN A 36 -6.58 12.96 13.28
C ASN A 36 -7.24 14.02 12.40
N LYS A 37 -7.09 15.31 12.78
CA LYS A 37 -7.58 16.47 11.99
C LYS A 37 -6.77 16.77 10.71
N LYS A 38 -5.86 15.89 10.29
CA LYS A 38 -5.01 16.13 9.12
C LYS A 38 -5.78 15.84 7.83
N ARG A 39 -5.39 16.52 6.75
CA ARG A 39 -5.94 16.28 5.39
C ARG A 39 -5.73 14.84 4.91
N TRP A 40 -4.69 14.17 5.43
CA TRP A 40 -4.33 12.80 5.09
C TRP A 40 -4.12 11.99 6.37
N PRO A 41 -4.56 10.71 6.37
CA PRO A 41 -4.43 9.87 7.54
C PRO A 41 -2.96 9.58 7.85
N VAL A 42 -2.64 9.57 9.14
CA VAL A 42 -1.37 9.07 9.70
C VAL A 42 -1.61 7.86 10.60
N VAL A 43 -2.85 7.39 10.65
CA VAL A 43 -3.36 6.18 11.27
C VAL A 43 -4.57 5.76 10.44
N SER A 44 -4.85 4.46 10.35
CA SER A 44 -6.00 3.93 9.62
C SER A 44 -6.36 2.59 10.24
N THR A 45 -7.47 2.55 10.96
CA THR A 45 -7.99 1.31 11.55
C THR A 45 -8.35 0.31 10.45
N GLU A 46 -8.99 0.79 9.38
CA GLU A 46 -9.38 -0.05 8.24
C GLU A 46 -8.17 -0.71 7.56
N LEU A 47 -7.12 0.07 7.26
CA LEU A 47 -5.91 -0.49 6.65
C LEU A 47 -5.20 -1.47 7.61
N ASN A 48 -5.19 -1.17 8.91
CA ASN A 48 -4.64 -2.08 9.91
C ASN A 48 -5.39 -3.42 9.93
N GLU A 49 -6.73 -3.40 9.91
CA GLU A 49 -7.56 -4.61 9.83
C GLU A 49 -7.32 -5.40 8.54
N GLN A 50 -7.25 -4.71 7.38
CA GLN A 50 -6.96 -5.36 6.11
C GLN A 50 -5.59 -6.05 6.10
N ILE A 51 -4.55 -5.41 6.63
CA ILE A 51 -3.22 -6.01 6.77
C ILE A 51 -3.27 -7.24 7.67
N ALA A 52 -3.95 -7.16 8.81
CA ALA A 52 -4.08 -8.28 9.73
C ALA A 52 -4.80 -9.48 9.08
N LEU A 53 -5.89 -9.23 8.36
CA LEU A 53 -6.62 -10.26 7.61
C LEU A 53 -5.76 -10.87 6.50
N ALA A 54 -4.99 -10.07 5.77
CA ALA A 54 -4.08 -10.54 4.74
C ALA A 54 -2.98 -11.46 5.30
N ILE A 55 -2.39 -11.10 6.45
CA ILE A 55 -1.42 -11.94 7.15
C ILE A 55 -2.03 -13.28 7.53
N VAL A 56 -3.20 -13.29 8.18
CA VAL A 56 -3.89 -14.53 8.57
C VAL A 56 -4.21 -15.38 7.34
N ALA A 57 -4.70 -14.77 6.26
CA ALA A 57 -4.98 -15.50 5.02
C ALA A 57 -3.73 -16.16 4.43
N CYS A 58 -2.59 -15.47 4.45
CA CYS A 58 -1.31 -16.02 4.00
C CYS A 58 -0.85 -17.20 4.86
N GLU A 59 -0.92 -17.08 6.18
CA GLU A 59 -0.50 -18.12 7.11
C GLU A 59 -1.41 -19.36 7.03
N ASP A 60 -2.74 -19.16 7.03
CA ASP A 60 -3.71 -20.26 7.02
C ASP A 60 -3.73 -21.01 5.67
N SER A 61 -3.45 -20.31 4.57
CA SER A 61 -3.51 -20.88 3.21
C SER A 61 -2.15 -21.16 2.57
N GLY A 62 -1.04 -20.85 3.27
CA GLY A 62 0.32 -21.01 2.74
C GLY A 62 0.64 -20.10 1.55
N LEU A 63 0.06 -18.89 1.49
CA LEU A 63 0.33 -17.92 0.41
C LEU A 63 1.60 -17.12 0.72
N GLU A 64 2.42 -16.87 -0.31
CA GLU A 64 3.65 -16.07 -0.17
C GLU A 64 3.38 -14.55 -0.15
N GLY A 65 2.17 -14.14 -0.52
CA GLY A 65 1.75 -12.74 -0.57
C GLY A 65 0.25 -12.55 -0.71
N TYR A 66 -0.18 -11.31 -0.59
CA TYR A 66 -1.57 -10.87 -0.68
C TYR A 66 -1.66 -9.52 -1.39
N THR A 67 -2.72 -9.33 -2.17
CA THR A 67 -2.98 -8.08 -2.88
C THR A 67 -3.94 -7.21 -2.10
N LEU A 68 -3.51 -6.01 -1.74
CA LEU A 68 -4.34 -5.00 -1.07
C LEU A 68 -4.83 -3.97 -2.08
N LEU A 69 -6.07 -3.53 -1.92
CA LEU A 69 -6.65 -2.44 -2.67
C LEU A 69 -6.50 -1.15 -1.84
N LEU A 70 -5.62 -0.26 -2.26
CA LEU A 70 -5.19 0.89 -1.46
C LEU A 70 -5.69 2.20 -2.06
N THR A 71 -6.32 3.02 -1.23
CA THR A 71 -6.69 4.39 -1.60
C THR A 71 -5.45 5.28 -1.64
N LYS A 72 -5.58 6.47 -2.25
CA LYS A 72 -4.52 7.50 -2.16
C LYS A 72 -4.14 7.85 -0.71
N GLY A 73 -5.10 7.79 0.22
CA GLY A 73 -4.86 8.03 1.65
C GLY A 73 -3.92 7.00 2.25
N ASP A 74 -4.16 5.72 1.96
CA ASP A 74 -3.33 4.60 2.42
C ASP A 74 -1.91 4.67 1.86
N LEU A 75 -1.78 5.00 0.57
CA LEU A 75 -0.46 5.18 -0.06
C LEU A 75 0.36 6.27 0.64
N LEU A 76 -0.27 7.38 1.03
CA LEU A 76 0.40 8.47 1.74
C LEU A 76 0.71 8.11 3.20
N LEU A 77 -0.17 7.34 3.86
CA LEU A 77 0.06 6.84 5.20
C LEU A 77 1.27 5.90 5.22
N ILE A 78 1.37 4.97 4.27
CA ILE A 78 2.48 4.02 4.17
C ILE A 78 3.79 4.78 3.90
N ASP A 79 3.80 5.72 2.95
CA ASP A 79 4.96 6.59 2.66
C ASP A 79 5.40 7.41 3.88
N TYR A 80 4.44 7.83 4.71
CA TYR A 80 4.73 8.59 5.93
C TYR A 80 5.47 7.76 6.99
N HIS A 81 5.15 6.47 7.13
CA HIS A 81 5.73 5.63 8.19
C HIS A 81 6.96 4.84 7.75
N ILE A 82 6.97 4.30 6.52
CA ILE A 82 8.01 3.40 6.06
C ILE A 82 9.25 4.21 5.65
N ARG A 83 10.38 3.93 6.29
CA ARG A 83 11.67 4.52 5.91
C ARG A 83 12.41 3.63 4.92
N CYS A 84 13.13 4.23 3.98
CA CYS A 84 13.92 3.52 2.96
C CYS A 84 14.94 2.54 3.54
N ASP A 85 15.52 2.85 4.69
CA ASP A 85 16.50 2.05 5.41
C ASP A 85 15.90 0.96 6.31
N THR A 86 14.58 0.87 6.42
CA THR A 86 13.90 -0.15 7.23
C THR A 86 14.10 -1.55 6.64
N LYS A 87 14.41 -2.52 7.51
CA LYS A 87 14.53 -3.93 7.15
C LYS A 87 14.00 -4.80 8.29
N THR A 88 13.32 -5.88 7.96
CA THR A 88 12.95 -6.90 8.94
C THR A 88 13.93 -8.07 8.91
N PRO A 89 14.11 -8.82 10.01
CA PRO A 89 14.89 -10.06 10.02
C PRO A 89 14.42 -11.08 8.98
N GLU A 90 13.12 -11.08 8.68
CA GLU A 90 12.44 -11.97 7.74
C GLU A 90 12.68 -11.58 6.26
N GLY A 91 13.33 -10.43 6.02
CA GLY A 91 13.86 -10.05 4.71
C GLY A 91 13.10 -8.93 3.99
N ALA A 92 12.00 -8.41 4.53
CA ALA A 92 11.30 -7.28 3.94
C ALA A 92 12.13 -5.99 4.03
N LYS A 93 12.10 -5.19 2.96
CA LYS A 93 12.84 -3.93 2.86
C LYS A 93 11.91 -2.77 2.59
N GLY A 94 11.97 -1.73 3.42
CA GLY A 94 11.14 -0.55 3.26
C GLY A 94 11.30 0.11 1.88
N LYS A 95 12.52 0.09 1.31
CA LYS A 95 12.76 0.59 -0.05
C LYS A 95 11.90 -0.11 -1.12
N GLU A 96 11.66 -1.41 -1.01
CA GLU A 96 10.88 -2.18 -1.99
C GLU A 96 9.40 -1.80 -1.90
N ILE A 97 8.87 -1.70 -0.68
CA ILE A 97 7.53 -1.17 -0.40
C ILE A 97 7.37 0.24 -0.97
N LEU A 98 8.28 1.17 -0.65
CA LEU A 98 8.21 2.55 -1.13
C LEU A 98 8.19 2.64 -2.66
N LEU A 99 8.95 1.78 -3.35
CA LEU A 99 8.90 1.73 -4.82
C LEU A 99 7.52 1.29 -5.35
N LYS A 100 6.86 0.31 -4.71
CA LYS A 100 5.48 -0.08 -5.04
C LYS A 100 4.53 1.11 -4.85
N ILE A 101 4.63 1.80 -3.72
CA ILE A 101 3.81 2.98 -3.41
C ILE A 101 4.03 4.12 -4.41
N TYR A 102 5.29 4.38 -4.81
CA TYR A 102 5.61 5.45 -5.76
C TYR A 102 5.10 5.13 -7.17
N ARG A 103 5.17 3.86 -7.59
CA ARG A 103 4.58 3.41 -8.87
C ARG A 103 3.07 3.59 -8.85
N ALA A 104 2.39 3.12 -7.81
CA ALA A 104 0.94 3.29 -7.66
C ALA A 104 0.52 4.77 -7.67
N ARG A 105 1.24 5.64 -6.95
CA ARG A 105 0.96 7.08 -6.95
C ARG A 105 1.20 7.75 -8.31
N ARG A 106 2.22 7.32 -9.05
CA ARG A 106 2.46 7.77 -10.42
C ARG A 106 1.29 7.35 -11.31
N ASP A 107 0.87 6.10 -11.21
CA ASP A 107 -0.18 5.53 -12.06
C ASP A 107 -1.55 6.17 -11.77
N MET A 108 -1.83 6.47 -10.49
CA MET A 108 -3.01 7.27 -10.12
C MET A 108 -3.02 8.69 -10.70
N LEU A 109 -1.84 9.28 -10.95
CA LEU A 109 -1.71 10.65 -11.44
C LEU A 109 -1.71 10.73 -12.98
N LEU A 110 -1.05 9.77 -13.62
CA LEU A 110 -0.75 9.80 -15.06
C LEU A 110 -1.48 8.72 -15.86
N GLY A 111 -2.22 7.84 -15.19
CA GLY A 111 -2.69 6.57 -15.74
C GLY A 111 -1.60 5.49 -15.64
N PRO A 112 -1.97 4.20 -15.73
CA PRO A 112 -1.00 3.11 -15.80
C PRO A 112 -0.11 3.33 -17.02
N LEU A 113 1.21 3.19 -16.85
CA LEU A 113 2.06 3.03 -18.01
C LEU A 113 1.63 1.72 -18.69
N ALA A 114 1.37 1.77 -19.99
CA ALA A 114 1.23 0.55 -20.76
C ALA A 114 2.52 -0.25 -20.56
N ASP A 115 2.41 -1.43 -19.95
CA ASP A 115 3.48 -2.41 -20.04
C ASP A 115 3.49 -2.85 -21.51
N ASP A 116 4.43 -2.31 -22.29
CA ASP A 116 4.81 -2.87 -23.58
C ASP A 116 5.44 -4.25 -23.33
N THR A 117 4.62 -5.22 -22.95
CA THR A 117 4.97 -6.64 -22.93
C THR A 117 4.10 -7.32 -23.99
N GLU A 118 4.32 -6.92 -25.25
CA GLU A 118 4.10 -7.83 -26.36
C GLU A 118 5.33 -8.75 -26.42
N GLU A 119 5.18 -9.97 -25.94
CA GLU A 119 6.01 -11.11 -26.33
C GLU A 119 5.20 -12.04 -27.23
#